data_AF-T0PDZ5-F1
#
_entry.id   AF-T0PDZ5-F1
#
_cell.length_a   1.000
_cell.length_b   1.000
_cell.length_c   1.000
_cell.angle_alpha   90.00
_cell.angle_beta   90.00
_cell.angle_gamma   90.00
#
_symmetry.space_group_name_H-M   'P 1'
#
loop_
_entity.id
_entity.type
_entity.pdbx_description
1 polymer ?
#
loop_
_entity_poly.entity_id
_entity_poly.type
_entity_poly.pdbx_seq_one_letter_code
_entity_poly.pdbx_strand_id
1 'polypeptide(L)'
;MLQKQLVSWYLERSKKEKFIPGIVAVIHTFGRDLKWNPHVHLLVTEGASGNITAWKKFNFMPFAMLRNRWQKLLLDKLGSNLKNGIKEFKRLKNQLYSVLTKGFYVYAKGLITSTKIVARYVGRYAARPVIAQSRIISYDGRTVRFYYERHEDGKRVEVELDAIEFIKKLIIHIPEKHFRMIRYYGIYSSNNKCENKFFKLINEKVAEE
;
A
#
# COMPACT_ATOMS: atom_id res chain seq x y z
N MET A 1 2.35 -1.74 -11.57
CA MET A 1 3.41 -2.53 -10.89
C MET A 1 2.78 -3.42 -9.81
N LEU A 2 2.13 -2.85 -8.79
CA LEU A 2 1.37 -3.60 -7.77
C LEU A 2 0.24 -4.47 -8.32
N GLN A 3 -0.48 -3.99 -9.35
CA GLN A 3 -1.49 -4.79 -10.05
C GLN A 3 -0.94 -6.13 -10.55
N LYS A 4 0.21 -6.14 -11.24
CA LYS A 4 0.79 -7.40 -11.76
C LYS A 4 1.18 -8.37 -10.65
N GLN A 5 1.52 -7.89 -9.45
CA GLN A 5 1.98 -8.71 -8.33
C GLN A 5 0.84 -9.49 -7.67
N LEU A 6 -0.26 -8.80 -7.35
CA LEU A 6 -1.42 -9.42 -6.71
C LEU A 6 -2.27 -10.18 -7.74
N VAL A 7 -2.50 -9.58 -8.91
CA VAL A 7 -3.38 -10.16 -9.93
C VAL A 7 -2.77 -11.42 -10.56
N SER A 8 -1.43 -11.52 -10.70
CA SER A 8 -0.81 -12.73 -11.26
C SER A 8 -1.15 -14.00 -10.49
N TRP A 9 -1.19 -13.94 -9.15
CA TRP A 9 -1.59 -15.08 -8.34
C TRP A 9 -3.03 -15.54 -8.64
N TYR A 10 -3.96 -14.61 -8.84
CA TYR A 10 -5.34 -14.93 -9.22
C TYR A 10 -5.43 -15.46 -10.66
N LEU A 11 -4.68 -14.86 -11.60
CA LEU A 11 -4.62 -15.30 -13.00
C LEU A 11 -4.07 -16.73 -13.14
N GLU A 12 -3.07 -17.09 -12.34
CA GLU A 12 -2.45 -18.42 -12.33
C GLU A 12 -3.43 -19.52 -11.89
N ARG A 13 -4.55 -19.19 -11.22
CA ARG A 13 -5.54 -20.17 -10.76
C ARG A 13 -6.41 -20.76 -11.87
N SER A 14 -6.57 -20.05 -12.99
CA SER A 14 -7.27 -20.57 -14.17
C SER A 14 -7.02 -19.66 -15.36
N LYS A 15 -6.39 -20.21 -16.41
CA LYS A 15 -6.17 -19.50 -17.68
C LYS A 15 -7.46 -19.13 -18.39
N LYS A 16 -8.53 -19.92 -18.19
CA LYS A 16 -9.87 -19.69 -18.77
C LYS A 16 -10.59 -18.54 -18.06
N GLU A 17 -10.58 -18.56 -16.73
CA GLU A 17 -11.29 -17.57 -15.91
C GLU A 17 -10.56 -16.24 -15.85
N LYS A 18 -9.22 -16.24 -15.80
CA LYS A 18 -8.42 -15.02 -15.61
C LYS A 18 -8.93 -14.19 -14.42
N PHE A 19 -9.08 -14.80 -13.25
CA PHE A 19 -9.63 -14.15 -12.07
C PHE A 19 -8.94 -12.81 -11.75
N ILE A 20 -9.74 -11.79 -11.50
CA ILE A 20 -9.33 -10.42 -11.19
C ILE A 20 -9.91 -9.99 -9.83
N PRO A 21 -9.07 -9.74 -8.81
CA PRO A 21 -9.52 -9.20 -7.54
C PRO A 21 -9.80 -7.69 -7.64
N GLY A 22 -10.47 -7.12 -6.65
CA GLY A 22 -10.55 -5.67 -6.44
C GLY A 22 -9.43 -5.23 -5.52
N ILE A 23 -8.72 -4.17 -5.90
CA ILE A 23 -7.61 -3.65 -5.08
C ILE A 23 -7.70 -2.14 -4.96
N VAL A 24 -7.63 -1.62 -3.73
CA VAL A 24 -7.38 -0.21 -3.43
C VAL A 24 -5.98 -0.10 -2.85
N ALA A 25 -5.13 0.71 -3.49
CA ALA A 25 -3.76 0.93 -3.07
C ALA A 25 -3.54 2.39 -2.67
N VAL A 26 -2.95 2.60 -1.50
CA VAL A 26 -2.56 3.93 -1.00
C VAL A 26 -1.08 3.93 -0.69
N ILE A 27 -0.32 4.85 -1.28
CA ILE A 27 1.11 5.02 -1.01
C ILE A 27 1.32 6.06 0.08
N HIS A 28 2.19 5.76 1.04
CA HIS A 28 2.68 6.69 2.07
C HIS A 28 4.20 6.75 2.01
N THR A 29 4.76 7.88 2.38
CA THR A 29 6.22 8.14 2.32
C THR A 29 6.87 8.35 3.69
N PHE A 30 6.07 8.38 4.77
CA PHE A 30 6.51 8.74 6.11
C PHE A 30 6.21 7.64 7.14
N GLY A 31 7.11 7.50 8.11
CA GLY A 31 6.89 6.72 9.33
C GLY A 31 6.19 7.52 10.43
N ARG A 32 5.94 6.88 11.57
CA ARG A 32 5.41 7.58 12.76
C ARG A 32 6.38 8.66 13.27
N ASP A 33 7.67 8.44 13.08
CA ASP A 33 8.79 9.32 13.46
C ASP A 33 9.16 10.36 12.38
N LEU A 34 8.33 10.53 11.35
CA LEU A 34 8.53 11.46 10.24
C LEU A 34 9.79 11.19 9.40
N LYS A 35 10.36 9.99 9.48
CA LYS A 35 11.44 9.58 8.58
C LYS A 35 10.90 9.12 7.24
N TRP A 36 11.76 9.19 6.23
CA TRP A 36 11.53 8.59 4.92
C TRP A 36 11.30 7.08 5.05
N ASN A 37 10.06 6.66 4.85
CA ASN A 37 9.62 5.28 4.95
C ASN A 37 8.52 5.00 3.92
N PRO A 38 8.86 4.87 2.62
CA PRO A 38 7.88 4.62 1.58
C PRO A 38 7.28 3.22 1.70
N HIS A 39 5.96 3.16 1.85
CA HIS A 39 5.20 1.91 1.95
C HIS A 39 3.82 2.03 1.31
N VAL A 40 3.18 0.90 1.07
CA VAL A 40 1.88 0.84 0.39
C VAL A 40 0.89 0.06 1.23
N HIS A 41 -0.25 0.69 1.51
CA HIS A 41 -1.42 0.07 2.10
C HIS A 41 -2.31 -0.50 1.00
N LEU A 42 -2.63 -1.79 1.09
CA LEU A 42 -3.47 -2.49 0.13
C LEU A 42 -4.71 -3.01 0.82
N LEU A 43 -5.88 -2.69 0.27
CA LEU A 43 -7.11 -3.40 0.52
C LEU A 43 -7.38 -4.27 -0.70
N VAL A 44 -7.54 -5.57 -0.47
CA VAL A 44 -7.76 -6.57 -1.53
C VAL A 44 -9.04 -7.32 -1.20
N THR A 45 -9.87 -7.56 -2.21
CA THR A 45 -11.05 -8.40 -2.04
C THR A 45 -10.68 -9.84 -1.69
N GLU A 46 -11.51 -10.49 -0.88
CA GLU A 46 -11.39 -11.92 -0.56
C GLU A 46 -11.74 -12.85 -1.73
N GLY A 47 -12.20 -12.29 -2.84
CA GLY A 47 -12.58 -13.02 -4.02
C GLY A 47 -12.11 -12.29 -5.26
N ALA A 48 -12.41 -12.89 -6.39
CA ALA A 48 -12.12 -12.32 -7.68
C ALA A 48 -13.23 -12.69 -8.68
N SER A 49 -13.46 -11.79 -9.62
CA SER A 49 -14.35 -12.01 -10.76
C SER A 49 -13.54 -12.58 -11.93
N GLY A 50 -14.09 -13.56 -12.63
CA GLY A 50 -13.50 -14.16 -13.82
C GLY A 50 -14.33 -13.85 -15.07
N ASN A 51 -13.83 -14.30 -16.22
CA ASN A 51 -14.52 -14.16 -17.50
C ASN A 51 -15.88 -14.86 -17.51
N ILE A 52 -15.98 -16.00 -16.83
CA ILE A 52 -17.19 -16.85 -16.80
C ILE A 52 -17.81 -16.78 -15.41
N THR A 53 -17.01 -17.06 -14.38
CA THR A 53 -17.45 -17.03 -12.99
C THR A 53 -17.52 -15.60 -12.50
N ALA A 54 -18.73 -15.12 -12.21
CA ALA A 54 -18.91 -13.73 -11.80
C ALA A 54 -18.30 -13.41 -10.42
N TRP A 55 -18.22 -14.38 -9.52
CA TRP A 55 -17.49 -14.26 -8.25
C TRP A 55 -16.98 -15.60 -7.74
N LYS A 56 -15.70 -15.64 -7.34
CA LYS A 56 -15.10 -16.78 -6.64
C LYS A 56 -14.35 -16.30 -5.40
N LYS A 57 -14.64 -16.89 -4.23
CA LYS A 57 -13.90 -16.63 -2.99
C LYS A 57 -12.55 -17.35 -2.98
N PHE A 58 -11.52 -16.70 -2.45
CA PHE A 58 -10.16 -17.20 -2.27
C PHE A 58 -9.73 -17.02 -0.80
N ASN A 59 -9.78 -18.09 -0.01
CA ASN A 59 -9.57 -18.03 1.44
C ASN A 59 -8.10 -17.93 1.88
N PHE A 60 -7.15 -17.93 0.95
CA PHE A 60 -5.72 -17.96 1.28
C PHE A 60 -4.89 -17.25 0.23
N MET A 61 -4.01 -16.34 0.66
CA MET A 61 -2.97 -15.77 -0.19
C MET A 61 -1.59 -16.05 0.44
N PRO A 62 -0.65 -16.72 -0.27
CA PRO A 62 0.63 -17.11 0.29
C PRO A 62 1.53 -15.90 0.53
N PHE A 63 1.70 -15.51 1.80
CA PHE A 63 2.47 -14.33 2.19
C PHE A 63 3.93 -14.38 1.75
N ALA A 64 4.61 -15.52 1.93
CA ALA A 64 5.99 -15.68 1.52
C ALA A 64 6.19 -15.39 0.01
N MET A 65 5.25 -15.87 -0.81
CA MET A 65 5.25 -15.61 -2.25
C MET A 65 5.10 -14.10 -2.53
N LEU A 66 4.18 -13.41 -1.84
CA LEU A 66 4.00 -11.96 -2.01
C LEU A 66 5.26 -11.17 -1.65
N ARG A 67 5.91 -11.52 -0.52
CA ARG A 67 7.13 -10.85 -0.06
C ARG A 67 8.27 -10.97 -1.07
N ASN A 68 8.47 -12.17 -1.60
CA ASN A 68 9.50 -12.45 -2.59
C ASN A 68 9.19 -11.79 -3.94
N ARG A 69 7.94 -11.89 -4.41
CA ARG A 69 7.50 -11.21 -5.65
C ARG A 69 7.60 -9.69 -5.52
N TRP A 70 7.25 -9.13 -4.36
CA TRP A 70 7.35 -7.69 -4.10
C TRP A 70 8.79 -7.22 -4.18
N GLN A 71 9.70 -7.87 -3.46
CA GLN A 71 11.15 -7.58 -3.51
C GLN A 71 11.67 -7.65 -4.95
N LYS A 72 11.37 -8.75 -5.66
CA LYS A 72 11.86 -8.97 -7.03
C LYS A 72 11.41 -7.87 -7.99
N LEU A 73 10.11 -7.65 -8.08
CA LEU A 73 9.54 -6.74 -9.07
C LEU A 73 9.83 -5.28 -8.75
N LEU A 74 9.87 -4.90 -7.47
CA LEU A 74 10.25 -3.54 -7.08
C LEU A 74 11.72 -3.27 -7.43
N LEU A 75 12.65 -4.17 -7.06
CA LEU A 75 14.07 -3.99 -7.34
C LEU A 75 14.37 -4.03 -8.85
N ASP A 76 13.71 -4.89 -9.61
CA ASP A 76 13.85 -4.91 -11.08
C ASP A 76 13.35 -3.61 -11.71
N LYS A 77 12.19 -3.10 -11.27
CA LYS A 77 11.64 -1.86 -11.82
C LYS A 77 12.51 -0.66 -11.44
N LEU A 78 12.97 -0.55 -10.20
CA LEU A 78 13.90 0.50 -9.79
C LEU A 78 15.17 0.46 -10.67
N GLY A 79 15.77 -0.71 -10.84
CA GLY A 79 16.95 -0.88 -11.70
C GLY A 79 16.71 -0.45 -13.15
N SER A 80 15.54 -0.77 -13.73
CA SER A 80 15.21 -0.42 -15.11
C SER A 80 14.95 1.07 -15.36
N ASN A 81 14.62 1.85 -14.32
CA ASN A 81 14.32 3.29 -14.46
C ASN A 81 15.45 4.18 -13.94
N LEU A 82 16.51 3.61 -13.37
CA LEU A 82 17.68 4.37 -12.95
C LEU A 82 18.47 4.80 -14.20
N LYS A 83 18.60 6.11 -14.38
CA LYS A 83 19.44 6.70 -15.45
C LYS A 83 20.93 6.65 -15.10
N ASN A 84 21.25 6.87 -13.83
CA ASN A 84 22.62 6.90 -13.29
C ASN A 84 22.74 5.94 -12.08
N GLY A 85 23.96 5.60 -11.68
CA GLY A 85 24.20 4.80 -10.47
C GLY A 85 23.84 3.31 -10.59
N ILE A 86 23.82 2.78 -11.82
CA ILE A 86 23.36 1.40 -12.10
C ILE A 86 24.29 0.36 -11.44
N LYS A 87 25.60 0.62 -11.39
CA LYS A 87 26.58 -0.30 -10.79
C LYS A 87 26.40 -0.39 -9.28
N GLU A 88 26.23 0.74 -8.63
CA GLU A 88 25.95 0.89 -7.20
C GLU A 88 24.62 0.22 -6.86
N PHE A 89 23.58 0.45 -7.67
CA PHE A 89 22.29 -0.19 -7.49
C PHE A 89 22.36 -1.71 -7.66
N LYS A 90 23.10 -2.23 -8.63
CA LYS A 90 23.31 -3.68 -8.78
C LYS A 90 23.97 -4.28 -7.53
N ARG A 91 24.99 -3.62 -6.98
CA ARG A 91 25.64 -4.05 -5.72
C ARG A 91 24.65 -4.04 -4.56
N LEU A 92 23.90 -2.94 -4.38
CA LEU A 92 22.86 -2.83 -3.36
C LEU A 92 21.79 -3.91 -3.51
N LYS A 93 21.30 -4.13 -4.73
CA LYS A 93 20.30 -5.16 -5.04
C LYS A 93 20.79 -6.54 -4.60
N ASN A 94 22.03 -6.91 -4.93
CA ASN A 94 22.61 -8.19 -4.53
C ASN A 94 22.72 -8.32 -3.00
N GLN A 95 23.17 -7.26 -2.32
CA GLN A 95 23.21 -7.20 -0.86
C GLN A 95 21.82 -7.33 -0.23
N LEU A 96 20.79 -6.69 -0.81
CA LEU A 96 19.42 -6.80 -0.32
C LEU A 96 18.89 -8.24 -0.45
N TYR A 97 19.26 -8.98 -1.51
CA TYR A 97 18.90 -10.40 -1.61
C TYR A 97 19.62 -11.29 -0.60
N SER A 98 20.88 -10.97 -0.27
CA SER A 98 21.63 -11.76 0.74
C SER A 98 21.12 -11.51 2.16
N VAL A 99 20.75 -10.28 2.49
CA VAL A 99 20.27 -9.91 3.84
C VAL A 99 18.77 -10.20 4.02
N LEU A 100 17.94 -9.89 3.02
CA LEU A 100 16.48 -10.02 3.11
C LEU A 100 16.01 -11.31 2.42
N THR A 101 16.45 -12.44 2.94
CA THR A 101 16.18 -13.78 2.37
C THR A 101 14.71 -14.19 2.40
N LYS A 102 13.90 -13.58 3.28
CA LYS A 102 12.45 -13.79 3.40
C LYS A 102 11.61 -12.79 2.59
N GLY A 103 12.25 -12.04 1.69
CA GLY A 103 11.61 -11.00 0.90
C GLY A 103 11.34 -9.72 1.68
N PHE A 104 10.76 -8.74 0.98
CA PHE A 104 10.35 -7.48 1.61
C PHE A 104 9.16 -7.70 2.53
N TYR A 105 9.12 -6.95 3.63
CA TYR A 105 8.05 -7.08 4.62
C TYR A 105 6.67 -6.80 3.99
N VAL A 106 5.77 -7.78 4.12
CA VAL A 106 4.36 -7.65 3.79
C VAL A 106 3.58 -8.17 4.99
N TYR A 107 2.69 -7.32 5.49
CA TYR A 107 1.75 -7.66 6.54
C TYR A 107 0.34 -7.53 5.97
N ALA A 108 -0.45 -8.59 6.07
CA ALA A 108 -1.89 -8.47 5.90
C ALA A 108 -2.56 -8.78 7.22
N LYS A 109 -3.38 -7.83 7.65
CA LYS A 109 -4.34 -8.05 8.72
C LYS A 109 -5.41 -9.02 8.22
N GLY A 110 -6.04 -9.76 9.13
CA GLY A 110 -7.15 -10.66 8.81
C GLY A 110 -8.35 -9.95 8.18
N LEU A 111 -9.38 -10.74 7.85
CA LEU A 111 -10.61 -10.28 7.20
C LEU A 111 -11.16 -8.98 7.81
N ILE A 112 -11.57 -8.07 6.92
CA ILE A 112 -12.37 -6.90 7.29
C ILE A 112 -13.76 -7.11 6.70
N THR A 113 -14.72 -7.46 7.55
CA THR A 113 -16.11 -7.73 7.14
C THR A 113 -17.01 -6.49 7.25
N SER A 114 -16.58 -5.44 7.94
CA SER A 114 -17.37 -4.23 8.15
C SER A 114 -17.04 -3.13 7.14
N THR A 115 -18.05 -2.68 6.41
CA THR A 115 -17.99 -1.53 5.47
C THR A 115 -17.51 -0.25 6.16
N LYS A 116 -17.96 0.01 7.39
CA LYS A 116 -17.50 1.16 8.21
C LYS A 116 -16.00 1.08 8.51
N ILE A 117 -15.47 -0.12 8.77
CA ILE A 117 -14.03 -0.31 9.00
C ILE A 117 -13.25 -0.10 7.70
N VAL A 118 -13.77 -0.59 6.57
CA VAL A 118 -13.17 -0.37 5.24
C VAL A 118 -13.14 1.11 4.89
N ALA A 119 -14.26 1.82 5.01
CA ALA A 119 -14.34 3.26 4.73
C ALA A 119 -13.38 4.06 5.63
N ARG A 120 -13.34 3.74 6.93
CA ARG A 120 -12.38 4.35 7.87
C ARG A 120 -10.94 4.01 7.52
N TYR A 121 -10.64 2.80 7.05
CA TYR A 121 -9.32 2.40 6.60
C TYR A 121 -8.90 3.26 5.41
N VAL A 122 -9.69 3.27 4.34
CA VAL A 122 -9.40 4.06 3.13
C VAL A 122 -9.27 5.54 3.46
N GLY A 123 -10.23 6.12 4.18
CA GLY A 123 -10.19 7.53 4.59
C GLY A 123 -8.95 7.87 5.43
N ARG A 124 -8.59 7.00 6.39
CA ARG A 124 -7.41 7.21 7.24
C ARG A 124 -6.11 7.26 6.44
N TYR A 125 -5.98 6.49 5.36
CA TYR A 125 -4.76 6.50 4.55
C TYR A 125 -4.84 7.54 3.41
N ALA A 126 -6.03 7.82 2.89
CA ALA A 126 -6.25 8.84 1.85
C ALA A 126 -5.92 10.26 2.31
N ALA A 127 -6.43 10.63 3.49
CA ALA A 127 -6.38 12.00 4.01
C ALA A 127 -5.37 12.18 5.13
N ARG A 128 -4.48 11.20 5.36
CA ARG A 128 -3.55 11.25 6.49
C ARG A 128 -2.53 12.38 6.28
N PRO A 129 -2.49 13.40 7.17
CA PRO A 129 -1.34 14.29 7.17
C PRO A 129 -0.10 13.52 7.65
N VAL A 130 1.08 14.03 7.29
CA VAL A 130 2.38 13.48 7.71
C VAL A 130 2.46 13.33 9.23
N ILE A 131 1.95 14.34 9.94
CA ILE A 131 1.77 14.34 11.39
C ILE A 131 0.37 14.86 11.74
N ALA A 132 -0.26 14.26 12.74
CA ALA A 132 -1.51 14.78 13.29
C ALA A 132 -1.21 15.97 14.20
N GLN A 133 -2.02 17.03 14.14
CA GLN A 133 -1.84 18.21 15.00
C GLN A 133 -1.81 17.85 16.49
N SER A 134 -2.62 16.87 16.92
CA SER A 134 -2.64 16.35 18.30
C SER A 134 -1.33 15.71 18.76
N ARG A 135 -0.37 15.49 17.85
CA ARG A 135 0.97 15.00 18.18
C ARG A 135 1.99 16.10 18.39
N ILE A 136 1.66 17.34 18.05
CA ILE A 136 2.48 18.53 18.33
C ILE A 136 2.20 18.94 19.78
N ILE A 137 3.25 18.96 20.59
CA ILE A 137 3.18 19.29 22.03
C ILE A 137 3.30 20.79 22.23
N SER A 138 4.29 21.43 21.60
CA SER A 138 4.49 22.87 21.68
C SER A 138 5.33 23.41 20.52
N TYR A 139 5.21 24.72 20.27
CA TYR A 139 6.03 25.48 19.35
C TYR A 139 6.26 26.88 19.95
N ASP A 140 7.52 27.30 20.08
CA ASP A 140 7.90 28.58 20.72
C ASP A 140 8.40 29.65 19.72
N GLY A 141 8.30 29.38 18.42
CA GLY A 141 8.87 30.22 17.36
C GLY A 141 10.16 29.65 16.76
N ARG A 142 10.96 28.92 17.55
CA ARG A 142 12.26 28.36 17.15
C ARG A 142 12.30 26.84 17.18
N THR A 143 11.67 26.21 18.16
CA THR A 143 11.67 24.76 18.37
C THR A 143 10.26 24.19 18.33
N VAL A 144 10.13 22.99 17.77
CA VAL A 144 8.89 22.22 17.75
C VAL A 144 9.11 20.96 18.57
N ARG A 145 8.28 20.76 19.59
CA ARG A 145 8.17 19.49 20.31
C ARG A 145 6.99 18.70 19.80
N PHE A 146 7.22 17.43 19.47
CA PHE A 146 6.16 16.50 19.07
C PHE A 146 6.45 15.10 19.62
N TYR A 147 5.44 14.24 19.67
CA TYR A 147 5.64 12.84 20.05
C TYR A 147 5.25 11.87 18.96
N TYR A 148 5.76 10.65 19.05
CA TYR A 148 5.29 9.50 18.30
C TYR A 148 5.28 8.24 19.16
N GLU A 149 4.43 7.28 18.82
CA GLU A 149 4.47 5.95 19.43
C GLU A 149 5.38 5.06 18.60
N ARG A 150 6.48 4.61 19.21
CA ARG A 150 7.44 3.71 18.59
C ARG A 150 6.79 2.38 18.21
N HIS A 151 7.17 1.81 17.06
CA HIS A 151 6.50 0.60 16.55
C HIS A 151 6.92 -0.66 17.30
N GLU A 152 8.16 -0.68 17.78
CA GLU A 152 8.85 -1.81 18.39
C GLU A 152 8.21 -2.19 19.73
N ASP A 153 7.83 -1.20 20.54
CA ASP A 153 7.33 -1.40 21.90
C ASP A 153 6.14 -0.51 22.27
N GLY A 154 5.61 0.26 21.33
CA GLY A 154 4.47 1.16 21.58
C GLY A 154 4.77 2.36 22.46
N LYS A 155 6.03 2.57 22.88
CA LYS A 155 6.37 3.65 23.80
C LYS A 155 6.23 5.02 23.14
N ARG A 156 5.70 5.97 23.91
CA ARG A 156 5.70 7.39 23.55
C ARG A 156 7.14 7.90 23.58
N VAL A 157 7.58 8.47 22.47
CA VAL A 157 8.87 9.13 22.30
C VAL A 157 8.59 10.58 21.95
N GLU A 158 9.15 11.49 22.73
CA GLU A 158 9.08 12.92 22.45
C GLU A 158 10.37 13.36 21.76
N VAL A 159 10.23 14.27 20.81
CA VAL A 159 11.31 14.79 20.00
C VAL A 159 11.15 16.30 19.95
N GLU A 160 12.25 17.00 20.20
CA GLU A 160 12.39 18.44 20.00
C GLU A 160 13.32 18.67 18.81
N LEU A 161 12.92 19.54 17.90
CA LEU A 161 13.71 19.94 16.74
C LEU A 161 13.61 21.45 16.54
N ASP A 162 14.64 22.03 15.93
CA ASP A 162 14.50 23.35 15.31
C ASP A 162 13.35 23.33 14.28
N ALA A 163 12.60 24.43 14.20
CA ALA A 163 11.43 24.56 13.34
C ALA A 163 11.78 24.30 11.86
N ILE A 164 12.97 24.71 11.40
CA ILE A 164 13.42 24.49 10.03
C ILE A 164 13.69 22.99 9.79
N GLU A 165 14.28 22.28 10.77
CA GLU A 165 14.51 20.83 10.67
C GLU A 165 13.20 20.04 10.70
N PHE A 166 12.23 20.48 11.50
CA PHE A 166 10.88 19.93 11.49
C PHE A 166 10.22 20.11 10.12
N ILE A 167 10.27 21.31 9.54
CA ILE A 167 9.74 21.61 8.22
C ILE A 167 10.41 20.75 7.13
N LYS A 168 11.75 20.61 7.15
CA LYS A 168 12.49 19.75 6.22
C LYS A 168 11.98 18.30 6.25
N LYS A 169 11.68 17.77 7.44
CA LYS A 169 11.09 16.43 7.58
C LYS A 169 9.70 16.33 6.96
N LEU A 170 8.91 17.39 6.93
CA LEU A 170 7.56 17.36 6.35
C LEU A 170 7.57 17.52 4.82
N ILE A 171 8.38 18.43 4.29
CA ILE A 171 8.32 18.82 2.87
C ILE A 171 8.64 17.64 1.94
N ILE A 172 9.56 16.75 2.32
CA ILE A 172 9.92 15.57 1.51
C ILE A 172 8.76 14.60 1.28
N HIS A 173 7.67 14.73 2.04
CA HIS A 173 6.48 13.89 1.93
C HIS A 173 5.36 14.53 1.12
N ILE A 174 5.51 15.79 0.72
CA ILE A 174 4.56 16.46 -0.16
C ILE A 174 4.68 15.81 -1.54
N PRO A 175 3.61 15.16 -2.04
CA PRO A 175 3.66 14.52 -3.33
C PRO A 175 3.68 15.57 -4.45
N GLU A 176 4.24 15.20 -5.61
CA GLU A 176 4.20 16.07 -6.79
C GLU A 176 2.77 16.44 -7.19
N LYS A 177 2.62 17.57 -7.86
CA LYS A 177 1.32 18.00 -8.39
C LYS A 177 0.74 16.89 -9.28
N HIS A 178 -0.54 16.59 -9.10
CA HIS A 178 -1.27 15.51 -9.80
C HIS A 178 -0.82 14.08 -9.48
N PHE A 179 0.07 13.88 -8.50
CA PHE A 179 0.42 12.54 -8.07
C PHE A 179 -0.78 11.85 -7.40
N ARG A 180 -1.21 10.73 -7.98
CA ARG A 180 -2.32 9.94 -7.46
C ARG A 180 -1.86 9.08 -6.27
N MET A 181 -2.18 9.54 -5.06
CA MET A 181 -1.93 8.83 -3.80
C MET A 181 -2.74 7.53 -3.70
N ILE A 182 -3.98 7.55 -4.19
CA ILE A 182 -4.88 6.39 -4.20
C ILE A 182 -4.97 5.85 -5.62
N ARG A 183 -4.86 4.53 -5.75
CA ARG A 183 -4.99 3.83 -7.04
C ARG A 183 -5.93 2.64 -6.89
N TYR A 184 -6.82 2.49 -7.86
CA TYR A 184 -7.75 1.38 -7.96
C TYR A 184 -7.26 0.42 -9.03
N TYR A 185 -7.31 -0.89 -8.74
CA TYR A 185 -6.94 -1.93 -9.67
C TYR A 185 -7.98 -3.05 -9.72
N GLY A 186 -7.91 -3.80 -10.81
CA GLY A 186 -8.74 -4.99 -11.00
C GLY A 186 -10.21 -4.61 -11.11
N ILE A 187 -11.12 -5.24 -10.37
CA ILE A 187 -12.57 -4.93 -10.53
C ILE A 187 -12.94 -3.49 -10.11
N TYR A 188 -12.06 -2.79 -9.39
CA TYR A 188 -12.27 -1.38 -9.05
C TYR A 188 -11.65 -0.41 -10.08
N SER A 189 -10.98 -0.92 -11.12
CA SER A 189 -10.45 -0.04 -12.17
C SER A 189 -11.51 0.22 -13.24
N SER A 190 -11.66 1.48 -13.66
CA SER A 190 -12.67 1.96 -14.61
C SER A 190 -12.69 1.32 -16.00
N ASN A 191 -11.66 0.55 -16.36
CA ASN A 191 -11.52 -0.05 -17.69
C ASN A 191 -11.68 -1.58 -17.66
N ASN A 192 -12.33 -2.14 -16.64
CA ASN A 192 -12.37 -3.59 -16.50
C ASN A 192 -13.64 -4.19 -17.14
N LYS A 193 -13.47 -5.01 -18.18
CA LYS A 193 -14.60 -5.69 -18.84
C LYS A 193 -15.35 -6.67 -17.92
N CYS A 194 -14.74 -7.13 -16.84
CA CYS A 194 -15.38 -8.01 -15.85
C CYS A 194 -16.27 -7.26 -14.85
N GLU A 195 -16.17 -5.92 -14.80
CA GLU A 195 -16.91 -5.04 -13.88
C GLU A 195 -18.43 -5.26 -13.99
N ASN A 196 -18.95 -5.37 -15.22
CA ASN A 196 -20.39 -5.47 -15.47
C ASN A 196 -21.06 -6.68 -14.79
N LYS A 197 -20.42 -7.85 -14.71
CA LYS A 197 -21.08 -9.07 -14.18
C LYS A 197 -21.16 -9.08 -12.66
N PHE A 198 -20.11 -8.66 -11.98
CA PHE A 198 -20.07 -8.63 -10.52
C PHE A 198 -20.99 -7.54 -9.96
N PHE A 199 -20.95 -6.33 -10.52
CA PHE A 199 -21.82 -5.26 -10.08
C PHE A 199 -23.29 -5.54 -10.42
N LYS A 200 -23.57 -6.23 -11.52
CA LYS A 200 -24.93 -6.72 -11.80
C LYS A 200 -25.45 -7.65 -10.69
N LEU A 201 -24.66 -8.65 -10.28
CA LEU A 201 -25.03 -9.53 -9.16
C LEU A 201 -25.23 -8.80 -7.83
N ILE A 202 -24.41 -7.79 -7.53
CA ILE A 202 -24.60 -6.97 -6.33
C ILE A 202 -25.92 -6.19 -6.44
N ASN A 203 -26.17 -5.54 -7.57
CA ASN A 203 -27.36 -4.74 -7.77
C ASN A 203 -28.65 -5.59 -7.72
N GLU A 204 -28.61 -6.81 -8.25
CA GLU A 204 -29.69 -7.80 -8.13
C GLU A 204 -29.94 -8.15 -6.66
N LYS A 205 -28.89 -8.48 -5.89
CA LYS A 205 -29.03 -8.80 -4.45
C LYS A 205 -29.48 -7.63 -3.59
N VAL A 206 -29.02 -6.42 -3.87
CA VAL A 206 -29.41 -5.21 -3.14
C VAL A 206 -30.86 -4.81 -3.46
N ALA A 207 -31.36 -5.17 -4.64
CA ALA A 207 -32.76 -4.95 -5.01
C ALA A 207 -33.72 -6.00 -4.39
N GLU A 208 -33.19 -7.11 -3.88
CA GLU A 208 -33.94 -8.17 -3.18
C GLU A 208 -34.02 -7.94 -1.65
N GLU A 209 -33.26 -6.99 -1.10
CA GLU A 209 -33.28 -6.55 0.31
C GLU A 209 -34.06 -5.24 0.50
#